data_AF-A0A2M8ANP1-F1
#
_entry.id   AF-A0A2M8ANP1-F1
#
_cell.length_a   1.000
_cell.length_b   1.000
_cell.length_c   1.000
_cell.angle_alpha   90.00
_cell.angle_beta   90.00
_cell.angle_gamma   90.00
#
_symmetry.space_group_name_H-M   'P 1'
#
loop_
_entity.id
_entity.type
_entity.pdbx_description
1 polymer ?
#
loop_
_entity_poly.entity_id
_entity_poly.type
_entity_poly.pdbx_seq_one_letter_code
_entity_poly.pdbx_strand_id
1 'polypeptide(L)'
;MILETTYADKKNDQLINDLVGKPYSLIEVFKMRGIGSKRMIIEDASPNFKSYLNTVSDTNYANLELRPNGILVRINKGLRNFTWVVPYYHLSIYKTNGSSIHAQGKFIHFRNDITFKENKNFFDKLLDKKVTFDKQYDFI
;
A
#
# COMPACT_ATOMS: atom_id res chain seq x y z
N MET A 1 -0.98 -7.88 7.93
CA MET A 1 -2.28 -8.55 7.79
C MET A 1 -2.75 -8.37 6.36
N ILE A 2 -3.20 -9.44 5.71
CA ILE A 2 -3.75 -9.39 4.34
C ILE A 2 -5.18 -9.90 4.44
N LEU A 3 -6.12 -9.12 3.95
CA LEU A 3 -7.55 -9.43 3.97
C LEU A 3 -8.03 -9.66 2.55
N GLU A 4 -8.92 -10.62 2.35
CA GLU A 4 -9.71 -10.68 1.13
C GLU A 4 -10.81 -9.62 1.19
N THR A 5 -10.81 -8.72 0.21
CA THR A 5 -11.70 -7.55 0.13
C THR A 5 -12.47 -7.55 -1.19
N THR A 6 -12.81 -8.74 -1.69
CA THR A 6 -13.61 -8.91 -2.92
C THR A 6 -15.02 -8.33 -2.74
N TYR A 7 -15.63 -8.59 -1.58
CA TYR A 7 -16.94 -8.08 -1.20
C TYR A 7 -16.81 -7.14 0.00
N ALA A 8 -17.76 -6.21 0.13
CA ALA A 8 -17.83 -5.34 1.29
C ALA A 8 -18.10 -6.14 2.56
N ASP A 9 -17.27 -5.95 3.58
CA ASP A 9 -17.38 -6.62 4.86
C ASP A 9 -17.05 -5.64 5.99
N LYS A 10 -18.04 -5.43 6.88
CA LYS A 10 -17.91 -4.44 7.96
C LYS A 10 -16.81 -4.79 8.96
N LYS A 11 -16.52 -6.08 9.17
CA LYS A 11 -15.45 -6.52 10.09
C LYS A 11 -14.08 -6.21 9.49
N ASN A 12 -13.90 -6.46 8.19
CA ASN A 12 -12.70 -6.05 7.47
C ASN A 12 -12.50 -4.54 7.51
N ASP A 13 -13.56 -3.75 7.27
CA ASP A 13 -13.50 -2.30 7.33
C ASP A 13 -13.11 -1.79 8.72
N GLN A 14 -13.70 -2.37 9.77
CA GLN A 14 -13.34 -2.04 11.15
C GLN A 14 -11.88 -2.38 11.44
N LEU A 15 -11.43 -3.58 11.09
CA LEU A 15 -10.05 -4.02 11.32
C LEU A 15 -9.02 -3.17 10.56
N ILE A 16 -9.35 -2.74 9.33
CA ILE A 16 -8.56 -1.78 8.57
C ILE A 16 -8.50 -0.44 9.30
N ASN A 17 -9.66 0.09 9.69
CA ASN A 17 -9.74 1.40 10.34
C ASN A 17 -8.99 1.44 11.68
N ASP A 18 -9.05 0.35 12.46
CA ASP A 18 -8.37 0.24 13.75
C ASP A 18 -6.84 0.25 13.58
N LEU A 19 -6.32 -0.32 12.49
CA LEU A 19 -4.88 -0.43 12.25
C LEU A 19 -4.28 0.79 11.54
N VAL A 20 -4.97 1.37 10.57
CA VAL A 20 -4.41 2.44 9.71
C VAL A 20 -5.23 3.74 9.74
N GLY A 21 -6.26 3.83 10.59
CA GLY A 21 -7.15 4.97 10.69
C GLY A 21 -8.23 4.96 9.60
N LYS A 22 -9.31 5.73 9.79
CA LYS A 22 -10.43 5.86 8.82
C LYS A 22 -9.96 6.46 7.48
N PRO A 23 -10.69 6.25 6.37
CA PRO A 23 -10.38 6.89 5.11
C PRO A 23 -10.40 8.42 5.25
N TYR A 24 -9.56 9.12 4.49
CA TYR A 24 -9.63 10.57 4.38
C TYR A 24 -10.98 11.01 3.82
N SER A 25 -11.53 12.10 4.36
CA SER A 25 -12.73 12.74 3.83
C SER A 25 -12.48 13.29 2.42
N LEU A 26 -13.56 13.51 1.65
CA LEU A 26 -13.46 14.03 0.28
C LEU A 26 -12.70 15.38 0.21
N ILE A 27 -12.89 16.24 1.22
CA ILE A 27 -12.21 17.54 1.33
C ILE A 27 -10.71 17.34 1.53
N GLU A 28 -10.29 16.41 2.38
CA GLU A 28 -8.88 16.08 2.59
C GLU A 28 -8.27 15.47 1.33
N VAL A 29 -8.97 14.54 0.67
CA VAL A 29 -8.52 13.92 -0.59
C VAL A 29 -8.29 14.99 -1.66
N PHE A 30 -9.19 15.96 -1.79
CA PHE A 30 -9.04 17.06 -2.73
C PHE A 30 -7.82 17.94 -2.40
N LYS A 31 -7.66 18.35 -1.13
CA LYS A 31 -6.49 19.12 -0.66
C LYS A 31 -5.17 18.39 -0.90
N MET A 32 -5.17 17.06 -0.76
CA MET A 32 -4.01 16.19 -1.00
C MET A 32 -3.76 15.87 -2.48
N ARG A 33 -4.62 16.34 -3.39
CA ARG A 33 -4.60 16.04 -4.83
C ARG A 33 -4.60 14.51 -5.06
N GLY A 34 -5.56 13.84 -4.42
CA GLY A 34 -5.70 12.38 -4.43
C GLY A 34 -4.87 11.67 -3.36
N ILE A 35 -5.32 10.49 -2.96
CA ILE A 35 -4.68 9.65 -1.93
C ILE A 35 -4.29 8.27 -2.44
N GLY A 36 -4.58 7.95 -3.70
CA GLY A 36 -4.28 6.68 -4.34
C GLY A 36 -3.17 6.81 -5.38
N SER A 37 -2.42 5.73 -5.58
CA SER A 37 -1.48 5.57 -6.69
C SER A 37 -2.21 5.03 -7.92
N LYS A 38 -1.64 5.28 -9.11
CA LYS A 38 -1.91 4.45 -10.28
C LYS A 38 -1.43 3.02 -10.04
N ARG A 39 -1.89 2.07 -10.85
CA ARG A 39 -1.42 0.68 -10.78
C ARG A 39 0.07 0.63 -11.10
N MET A 40 0.81 -0.21 -10.39
CA MET A 40 2.24 -0.44 -10.62
C MET A 40 2.49 -1.93 -10.77
N ILE A 41 3.42 -2.30 -11.66
CA ILE A 41 3.79 -3.70 -11.88
C ILE A 41 4.58 -4.23 -10.68
N ILE A 42 4.17 -5.38 -10.16
CA ILE A 42 4.92 -6.16 -9.18
C ILE A 42 5.95 -6.98 -9.93
N GLU A 43 7.24 -6.68 -9.70
CA GLU A 43 8.37 -7.41 -10.26
C GLU A 43 8.71 -8.65 -9.43
N ASP A 44 8.68 -8.51 -8.10
CA ASP A 44 8.96 -9.60 -7.17
C ASP A 44 8.18 -9.42 -5.86
N ALA A 45 8.02 -10.51 -5.12
CA ALA A 45 7.38 -10.51 -3.81
C ALA A 45 7.89 -11.67 -2.94
N SER A 46 7.78 -11.51 -1.62
CA SER A 46 8.18 -12.56 -0.68
C SER A 46 7.43 -13.88 -0.92
N PRO A 47 8.02 -15.06 -0.63
CA PRO A 47 7.37 -16.35 -0.87
C PRO A 47 5.98 -16.48 -0.23
N ASN A 48 5.82 -15.98 0.99
CA ASN A 48 4.56 -15.91 1.74
C ASN A 48 3.54 -14.88 1.20
N PHE A 49 3.90 -14.13 0.17
CA PHE A 49 3.02 -13.17 -0.52
C PHE A 49 2.50 -13.73 -1.85
N LYS A 50 3.23 -14.68 -2.46
CA LYS A 50 2.91 -15.24 -3.77
C LYS A 50 1.52 -15.88 -3.84
N SER A 51 0.98 -16.36 -2.72
CA SER A 51 -0.39 -16.88 -2.64
C SER A 51 -1.46 -15.84 -2.98
N TYR A 52 -1.16 -14.55 -2.87
CA TYR A 52 -2.09 -13.44 -3.16
C TYR A 52 -1.90 -12.85 -4.57
N LEU A 53 -0.92 -13.34 -5.33
CA LEU A 53 -0.66 -12.92 -6.70
C LEU A 53 -1.32 -13.89 -7.69
N ASN A 54 -1.50 -13.42 -8.93
CA ASN A 54 -1.84 -14.25 -10.07
C ASN A 54 -0.71 -15.23 -10.39
N THR A 55 -1.00 -16.18 -11.27
CA THR A 55 -0.01 -17.16 -11.73
C THR A 55 1.17 -16.47 -12.40
N VAL A 56 2.30 -17.17 -12.49
CA VAL A 56 3.59 -16.59 -12.98
C VAL A 56 3.48 -16.04 -14.41
N SER A 57 2.54 -16.53 -15.22
CA SER A 57 2.30 -16.04 -16.58
C SER A 57 1.60 -14.69 -16.65
N ASP A 58 0.96 -14.24 -15.58
CA ASP A 58 0.16 -13.01 -15.58
C ASP A 58 0.92 -11.85 -14.95
N THR A 59 0.87 -10.67 -15.58
CA THR A 59 1.43 -9.45 -14.98
C THR A 59 0.64 -9.08 -13.74
N ASN A 60 1.33 -9.06 -12.60
CA ASN A 60 0.75 -8.68 -11.33
C ASN A 60 0.86 -7.17 -11.12
N TYR A 61 -0.20 -6.58 -10.59
CA TYR A 61 -0.27 -5.15 -10.28
C TYR A 61 -0.70 -4.94 -8.84
N ALA A 62 -0.27 -3.82 -8.27
CA ALA A 62 -0.91 -3.28 -7.09
C ALA A 62 -1.10 -1.76 -7.17
N ASN A 63 -2.06 -1.30 -6.38
CA ASN A 63 -2.31 0.11 -6.11
C ASN A 63 -2.04 0.38 -4.63
N LEU A 64 -1.54 1.56 -4.33
CA LEU A 64 -1.33 2.04 -2.98
C LEU A 64 -2.38 3.09 -2.64
N GLU A 65 -2.88 3.07 -1.42
CA GLU A 65 -3.78 4.10 -0.87
C GLU A 65 -3.21 4.60 0.45
N LEU A 66 -3.10 5.92 0.59
CA LEU A 66 -2.70 6.56 1.83
C LEU A 66 -3.83 6.50 2.85
N ARG A 67 -3.47 6.21 4.10
CA ARG A 67 -4.33 6.30 5.27
C ARG A 67 -3.64 7.14 6.36
N PRO A 68 -4.38 7.67 7.34
CA PRO A 68 -3.80 8.49 8.40
C PRO A 68 -2.62 7.84 9.13
N ASN A 69 -2.70 6.53 9.40
CA ASN A 69 -1.70 5.79 10.20
C ASN A 69 -1.00 4.68 9.39
N GLY A 70 -1.11 4.68 8.06
CA GLY A 70 -0.50 3.65 7.24
C GLY A 70 -0.88 3.73 5.77
N ILE A 71 -0.75 2.60 5.08
CA ILE A 71 -1.18 2.43 3.70
C ILE A 71 -1.95 1.13 3.51
N LEU A 72 -2.73 1.09 2.43
CA LEU A 72 -3.29 -0.12 1.88
C LEU A 72 -2.59 -0.46 0.57
N VAL A 73 -2.14 -1.70 0.42
CA VAL A 73 -1.66 -2.24 -0.85
C VAL A 73 -2.75 -3.15 -1.40
N ARG A 74 -3.40 -2.73 -2.47
CA ARG A 74 -4.53 -3.42 -3.10
C ARG A 74 -4.03 -4.24 -4.29
N ILE A 75 -4.36 -5.52 -4.30
CA ILE A 75 -3.93 -6.49 -5.30
C ILE A 75 -5.15 -7.23 -5.83
N ASN A 76 -5.22 -7.45 -7.14
CA ASN A 76 -6.27 -8.24 -7.77
C ASN A 76 -5.70 -9.58 -8.22
N LYS A 77 -6.35 -10.67 -7.84
CA LYS A 77 -6.03 -12.05 -8.22
C LYS A 77 -7.25 -12.69 -8.89
N GLY A 78 -7.28 -12.72 -10.21
CA GLY A 78 -8.47 -13.09 -10.98
C GLY A 78 -9.68 -12.25 -10.54
N LEU A 79 -10.73 -12.90 -10.03
CA LEU A 79 -11.94 -12.25 -9.52
C LEU A 79 -11.87 -11.87 -8.03
N ARG A 80 -10.76 -12.16 -7.34
CA ARG A 80 -10.59 -11.90 -5.91
C ARG A 80 -9.71 -10.68 -5.70
N ASN A 81 -10.08 -9.85 -4.72
CA ASN A 81 -9.29 -8.69 -4.33
C ASN A 81 -8.67 -8.94 -2.96
N PHE A 82 -7.40 -8.61 -2.81
CA PHE A 82 -6.68 -8.66 -1.54
C PHE A 82 -6.19 -7.28 -1.17
N THR A 83 -6.31 -6.94 0.11
CA THR A 83 -5.78 -5.71 0.68
C THR A 83 -4.76 -6.07 1.75
N TRP A 84 -3.50 -5.73 1.50
CA TRP A 84 -2.44 -5.78 2.51
C TRP A 84 -2.43 -4.48 3.30
N VAL A 85 -2.73 -4.59 4.59
CA VAL A 85 -2.82 -3.47 5.52
C VAL A 85 -1.47 -3.26 6.19
N VAL A 86 -0.87 -2.10 5.97
CA VAL A 86 0.49 -1.78 6.41
C VAL A 86 0.48 -0.48 7.24
N PRO A 87 0.49 -0.59 8.58
CA PRO A 87 0.69 0.56 9.45
C PRO A 87 2.07 1.20 9.27
N TYR A 88 2.19 2.51 9.48
CA TYR A 88 3.45 3.24 9.27
C TYR A 88 4.59 2.76 10.17
N TYR A 89 4.29 2.37 11.41
CA TYR A 89 5.28 1.82 12.35
C TYR A 89 5.86 0.46 11.91
N HIS A 90 5.21 -0.25 10.98
CA HIS A 90 5.73 -1.48 10.36
C HIS A 90 6.26 -1.26 8.94
N LEU A 91 6.06 -0.08 8.36
CA LEU A 91 6.37 0.22 6.96
C LEU A 91 7.85 0.56 6.79
N SER A 92 8.54 -0.16 5.91
CA SER A 92 9.86 0.19 5.39
C SER A 92 9.81 0.29 3.87
N ILE A 93 10.41 1.35 3.32
CA ILE A 93 10.44 1.62 1.88
C ILE A 93 11.91 1.69 1.44
N TYR A 94 12.29 0.85 0.49
CA TYR A 94 13.62 0.85 -0.11
C TYR A 94 13.53 1.30 -1.57
N LYS A 95 14.31 2.31 -1.95
CA LYS A 95 14.45 2.76 -3.34
C LYS A 95 15.64 2.04 -3.95
N THR A 96 15.40 1.18 -4.94
CA THR A 96 16.43 0.47 -5.71
C THR A 96 16.15 0.69 -7.20
N ASN A 97 16.26 -0.33 -8.07
CA ASN A 97 15.72 -0.24 -9.43
C ASN A 97 14.18 -0.37 -9.41
N GLY A 98 13.52 0.65 -8.85
CA GLY A 98 12.11 0.64 -8.48
C GLY A 98 11.93 1.01 -7.01
N SER A 99 10.83 0.58 -6.39
CA SER A 99 10.64 0.67 -4.93
C SER A 99 10.16 -0.65 -4.37
N SER A 100 10.72 -1.04 -3.23
CA SER A 100 10.20 -2.14 -2.42
C SER A 100 9.47 -1.63 -1.20
N ILE A 101 8.29 -2.19 -0.94
CA ILE A 101 7.54 -2.01 0.31
C ILE A 101 7.73 -3.26 1.15
N HIS A 102 8.19 -3.08 2.38
CA HIS A 102 8.40 -4.14 3.36
C HIS A 102 7.57 -3.86 4.61
N ALA A 103 6.92 -4.90 5.13
CA ALA A 103 6.27 -4.86 6.44
C ALA A 103 5.95 -6.28 6.92
N GLN A 104 5.91 -6.51 8.23
CA GLN A 104 5.34 -7.74 8.81
C GLN A 104 5.89 -9.05 8.20
N GLY A 105 7.20 -9.10 7.94
CA GLY A 105 7.90 -10.24 7.32
C GLY A 105 7.52 -10.52 5.86
N LYS A 106 7.03 -9.51 5.13
CA LYS A 106 6.60 -9.58 3.73
C LYS A 106 7.18 -8.43 2.93
N PHE A 107 7.33 -8.62 1.62
CA PHE A 107 7.67 -7.53 0.71
C PHE A 107 6.99 -7.66 -0.66
N ILE A 108 6.84 -6.50 -1.32
CA ILE A 108 6.54 -6.36 -2.75
C ILE A 108 7.57 -5.41 -3.34
N HIS A 109 8.22 -5.80 -4.43
CA HIS A 109 9.09 -4.95 -5.24
C HIS A 109 8.37 -4.52 -6.51
N PHE A 110 8.27 -3.21 -6.71
CA PHE A 110 7.68 -2.61 -7.91
C PHE A 110 8.74 -2.39 -8.99
N ARG A 111 8.41 -2.81 -10.22
CA ARG A 111 9.26 -2.60 -11.40
C ARG A 111 9.45 -1.10 -11.66
N ASN A 112 10.66 -0.70 -12.04
CA ASN A 112 10.95 0.65 -12.50
C ASN A 112 10.48 0.90 -13.96
N ASP A 113 9.16 0.99 -14.15
CA ASP A 113 8.55 1.26 -15.45
C ASP A 113 7.94 2.68 -15.52
N ILE A 114 7.24 2.97 -16.62
CA ILE A 114 6.55 4.26 -16.81
C ILE A 114 5.45 4.44 -15.75
N THR A 115 4.68 3.40 -15.46
CA THR A 115 3.58 3.47 -14.48
C THR A 115 4.09 3.76 -13.08
N PHE A 116 5.25 3.22 -12.70
CA PHE A 116 5.95 3.53 -11.47
C PHE A 116 6.43 4.98 -11.42
N LYS A 117 7.08 5.47 -12.49
CA LYS A 117 7.58 6.85 -12.57
C LYS A 117 6.48 7.90 -12.44
N GLU A 118 5.30 7.63 -13.00
CA GLU A 118 4.12 8.50 -12.84
C GLU A 118 3.63 8.60 -11.39
N ASN A 119 3.99 7.65 -10.53
CA ASN A 119 3.62 7.63 -9.11
C ASN A 119 4.64 8.35 -8.20
N LYS A 120 5.63 9.07 -8.75
CA LYS A 120 6.62 9.81 -7.93
C LYS A 120 5.96 10.70 -6.87
N ASN A 121 4.98 11.51 -7.27
CA ASN A 121 4.27 12.42 -6.36
C ASN A 121 3.49 11.66 -5.26
N PHE A 122 3.05 10.43 -5.52
CA PHE A 122 2.43 9.58 -4.51
C PHE A 122 3.46 9.14 -3.47
N PHE A 123 4.63 8.67 -3.90
CA PHE A 123 5.69 8.24 -2.99
C PHE A 123 6.26 9.40 -2.16
N ASP A 124 6.37 10.60 -2.74
CA ASP A 124 6.79 11.78 -1.99
C ASP A 124 5.79 12.10 -0.86
N LYS A 125 4.48 12.02 -1.14
CA LYS A 125 3.42 12.16 -0.11
C LYS A 125 3.47 11.05 0.93
N LEU A 126 3.70 9.80 0.50
CA LEU A 126 3.81 8.66 1.41
C LEU A 126 4.95 8.86 2.42
N LEU A 127 6.13 9.27 1.94
CA LEU A 127 7.29 9.53 2.80
C LEU A 127 7.01 10.68 3.78
N ASP A 128 6.42 11.78 3.31
CA ASP A 128 6.03 12.91 4.16
C ASP A 128 5.05 12.50 5.26
N LYS A 129 4.03 11.69 4.93
CA LYS A 129 3.06 11.18 5.90
C LYS A 129 3.68 10.21 6.90
N LYS A 130 4.58 9.34 6.45
CA LYS A 130 5.30 8.44 7.36
C LYS A 130 6.17 9.23 8.34
N VAL A 131 6.96 10.20 7.85
CA VAL A 131 7.80 11.06 8.71
C VAL A 131 6.94 11.85 9.70
N THR A 132 5.81 12.40 9.25
CA THR A 132 4.88 13.12 10.13
C THR A 132 4.33 12.21 11.23
N PHE A 133 3.99 10.96 10.90
CA PHE A 133 3.54 9.96 11.87
C PHE A 133 4.65 9.62 12.88
N ASP A 134 5.87 9.32 12.40
CA ASP A 134 6.99 8.92 13.26
C ASP A 134 7.34 10.03 14.28
N LYS A 135 7.34 11.30 13.86
CA LYS A 135 7.59 12.47 14.72
C LYS A 135 6.63 12.60 15.91
N GLN A 136 5.43 12.01 15.85
CA GLN A 136 4.49 12.02 16.97
C GLN A 136 4.92 11.12 18.13
N TYR A 137 5.87 10.20 17.86
CA TYR A 137 6.40 9.23 18.81
C TYR A 137 7.89 9.47 19.12
N ASP A 138 8.50 10.49 18.51
CA ASP A 138 9.83 10.98 18.86
C ASP A 138 9.74 11.76 20.18
N PHE A 139 9.69 11.03 21.30
CA PHE A 139 9.92 11.60 22.62
C PHE A 139 11.44 11.67 22.87
N ILE A 140 12.06 12.76 22.43
CA ILE A 140 13.41 13.17 22.83
C ILE A 140 13.30 14.50 23.57
#